data_AF-A0A6P1DJ68-F1
#
_entry.id   AF-A0A6P1DJ68-F1
#
_cell.length_a   1.000
_cell.length_b   1.000
_cell.length_c   1.000
_cell.angle_alpha   90.00
_cell.angle_beta   90.00
_cell.angle_gamma   90.00
#
_symmetry.space_group_name_H-M   'P 1'
#
loop_
_entity.id
_entity.type
_entity.pdbx_description
1 polymer ?
#
loop_
_entity_poly.entity_id
_entity_poly.type
_entity_poly.pdbx_seq_one_letter_code
_entity_poly.pdbx_strand_id
1 'polypeptide(L)'
;MKCIYAILLLSLLFIACEPKTDNSAKEAFEKNSKTVLANLDGWQSENLDYSMYSKDFTMLETGFGADKDSLTLDEMMAYDKQTWATFNFKLLSSPPVLLPGVNPDTKLADGSVRLYSTWEVMVPAT
;
A
#
# COMPACT_ATOMS: atom_id res chain seq x y z
N MET A 1 3.06 -24.85 53.62
CA MET A 1 3.88 -25.17 52.42
C MET A 1 3.03 -25.65 51.23
N LYS A 2 2.10 -26.60 51.37
CA LYS A 2 1.21 -27.07 50.28
C LYS A 2 0.45 -25.95 49.54
N CYS A 3 -0.05 -24.94 50.25
CA CYS A 3 -0.79 -23.82 49.62
C CYS A 3 0.11 -22.90 48.78
N ILE A 4 1.41 -22.79 49.09
CA ILE A 4 2.35 -21.93 48.36
C ILE A 4 2.64 -22.51 46.97
N TYR A 5 2.85 -23.83 46.88
CA TYR A 5 3.04 -24.50 45.60
C TYR A 5 1.79 -24.46 44.72
N ALA A 6 0.60 -24.52 45.31
CA ALA A 6 -0.67 -24.40 44.57
C ALA A 6 -0.86 -23.00 43.98
N ILE A 7 -0.52 -21.94 44.73
CA ILE A 7 -0.58 -20.55 44.25
C ILE A 7 0.44 -20.33 43.13
N LEU A 8 1.65 -20.90 43.26
CA LEU A 8 2.70 -20.79 42.24
C LEU A 8 2.31 -21.50 40.92
N LEU A 9 1.68 -22.68 41.02
CA LEU A 9 1.15 -23.41 39.87
C LEU A 9 -0.01 -22.64 39.18
N LEU A 10 -0.86 -21.99 39.98
CA LEU A 10 -1.98 -21.20 39.47
C LEU A 10 -1.47 -19.92 38.78
N SER A 11 -0.42 -19.29 39.28
CA SER A 11 0.21 -18.12 38.64
C SER A 11 0.85 -18.45 37.28
N LEU A 12 1.34 -19.68 37.09
CA LEU A 12 1.92 -20.13 35.81
C LEU A 12 0.84 -20.28 34.71
N LEU A 13 -0.41 -20.57 35.08
CA LEU A 13 -1.53 -20.65 34.13
C LEU A 13 -1.92 -19.28 33.56
N PHE A 14 -1.67 -18.18 34.28
CA PHE A 14 -1.94 -16.82 33.79
C PHE A 14 -0.87 -16.29 32.82
N ILE A 15 0.37 -16.79 32.89
CA ILE A 15 1.47 -16.40 31.98
C ILE A 15 1.37 -17.13 30.64
N ALA A 16 0.76 -18.32 30.61
CA ALA A 16 0.61 -19.11 29.39
C ALA A 16 -0.50 -18.62 28.44
N CYS A 17 -1.29 -17.62 28.83
CA CYS A 17 -2.41 -17.10 28.05
C CYS A 17 -2.08 -15.74 27.42
N GLU A 18 -0.93 -15.63 26.75
CA GLU A 18 -0.72 -14.52 25.82
C GLU A 18 -1.48 -14.82 24.52
N PRO A 19 -2.39 -13.93 24.06
CA PRO A 19 -3.01 -14.10 22.75
C PRO A 19 -1.91 -14.10 21.70
N LYS A 20 -1.99 -15.03 20.75
CA LYS A 20 -1.03 -15.13 19.64
C LYS A 20 -0.94 -13.75 18.97
N THR A 21 0.28 -13.24 18.79
CA THR A 21 0.50 -11.98 18.10
C THR A 21 -0.12 -12.03 16.70
N ASP A 22 -1.05 -11.12 16.43
CA ASP A 22 -1.64 -10.96 15.11
C ASP A 22 -0.66 -10.22 14.20
N ASN A 23 -0.12 -10.93 13.21
CA ASN A 23 0.81 -10.38 12.22
C ASN A 23 0.13 -10.10 10.86
N SER A 24 -1.20 -10.22 10.77
CA SER A 24 -1.94 -10.11 9.51
C SER A 24 -1.66 -8.81 8.76
N ALA A 25 -1.64 -7.68 9.46
CA ALA A 25 -1.35 -6.37 8.86
C ALA A 25 0.08 -6.27 8.30
N LYS A 26 1.05 -6.90 8.98
CA LYS A 26 2.44 -6.94 8.52
C LYS A 26 2.58 -7.81 7.27
N GLU A 27 1.99 -9.00 7.29
CA GLU A 27 2.00 -9.92 6.15
C GLU A 27 1.30 -9.30 4.93
N ALA A 28 0.18 -8.61 5.16
CA ALA A 28 -0.54 -7.86 4.14
C ALA A 28 0.32 -6.71 3.58
N PHE A 29 0.98 -5.92 4.43
CA PHE A 29 1.89 -4.86 3.99
C PHE A 29 3.01 -5.40 3.11
N GLU A 30 3.67 -6.49 3.50
CA GLU A 30 4.75 -7.10 2.72
C GLU A 30 4.26 -7.62 1.36
N LYS A 31 3.07 -8.23 1.32
CA LYS A 31 2.45 -8.68 0.06
C LYS A 31 2.06 -7.50 -0.83
N ASN A 32 1.37 -6.51 -0.28
CA ASN A 32 0.87 -5.35 -1.02
C ASN A 32 2.03 -4.46 -1.50
N SER A 33 3.13 -4.40 -0.77
CA SER A 33 4.35 -3.69 -1.19
C SER A 33 4.89 -4.25 -2.50
N LYS A 34 4.85 -5.57 -2.71
CA LYS A 34 5.25 -6.19 -3.99
C LYS A 34 4.32 -5.79 -5.12
N THR A 35 3.01 -5.73 -4.86
CA THR A 35 2.02 -5.23 -5.83
C THR A 35 2.31 -3.79 -6.22
N VAL A 36 2.60 -2.91 -5.24
CA VAL A 36 2.95 -1.50 -5.51
C VAL A 36 4.24 -1.40 -6.33
N LEU A 37 5.29 -2.17 -6.00
CA LEU A 37 6.54 -2.15 -6.77
C LEU A 37 6.35 -2.61 -8.21
N ALA A 38 5.57 -3.68 -8.44
CA ALA A 38 5.25 -4.15 -9.79
C ALA A 38 4.43 -3.11 -10.57
N ASN A 39 3.49 -2.43 -9.91
CA ASN A 39 2.72 -1.34 -10.49
C ASN A 39 3.62 -0.18 -10.94
N LEU A 40 4.54 0.26 -10.08
CA LEU A 40 5.46 1.36 -10.39
C LEU A 40 6.40 1.02 -11.56
N ASP A 41 6.91 -0.21 -11.60
CA ASP A 41 7.77 -0.69 -12.69
C ASP A 41 7.00 -0.74 -14.02
N GLY A 42 5.79 -1.30 -14.00
CA GLY A 42 4.89 -1.33 -15.15
C GLY A 42 4.49 0.06 -15.63
N TRP A 43 4.16 0.97 -14.70
CA TRP A 43 3.75 2.33 -15.05
C TRP A 43 4.90 3.15 -15.64
N GLN A 44 6.09 3.11 -15.04
CA GLN A 44 7.26 3.80 -15.58
C GLN A 44 7.71 3.26 -16.95
N SER A 45 7.53 1.96 -17.19
CA SER A 45 7.85 1.33 -18.47
C SER A 45 6.73 1.41 -19.51
N GLU A 46 5.64 2.11 -19.20
CA GLU A 46 4.45 2.25 -20.05
C GLU A 46 3.81 0.90 -20.42
N ASN A 47 4.02 -0.12 -19.60
CA ASN A 47 3.55 -1.49 -19.78
C ASN A 47 2.87 -2.02 -18.50
N LEU A 48 1.99 -1.20 -17.92
CA LEU A 48 1.28 -1.53 -16.69
C LEU A 48 0.27 -2.68 -16.90
N ASP A 49 0.36 -3.71 -16.06
CA ASP A 49 -0.63 -4.78 -16.01
C ASP A 49 -1.89 -4.33 -15.24
N TYR A 50 -2.89 -3.86 -15.98
CA TYR A 50 -4.15 -3.42 -15.37
C TYR A 50 -5.00 -4.56 -14.78
N SER A 51 -4.66 -5.84 -15.02
CA SER A 51 -5.37 -6.97 -14.41
C SER A 51 -5.14 -7.09 -12.89
N MET A 52 -4.13 -6.37 -12.37
CA MET A 52 -3.85 -6.31 -10.94
C MET A 52 -4.86 -5.47 -10.14
N TYR A 53 -5.67 -4.66 -10.82
CA TYR A 53 -6.69 -3.83 -10.18
C TYR A 53 -8.00 -4.60 -9.99
N SER A 54 -8.75 -4.21 -8.95
CA SER A 54 -10.05 -4.82 -8.67
C SER A 54 -11.13 -4.35 -9.65
N LYS A 55 -12.19 -5.14 -9.80
CA LYS A 55 -13.36 -4.79 -10.62
C LYS A 55 -14.14 -3.59 -10.08
N ASP A 56 -14.04 -3.35 -8.77
CA ASP A 56 -14.64 -2.22 -8.05
C ASP A 56 -13.63 -1.11 -7.78
N PHE A 57 -12.57 -1.03 -8.57
CA PHE A 57 -11.54 0.00 -8.44
C PHE A 57 -12.16 1.41 -8.46
N THR A 58 -11.73 2.20 -7.48
CA THR A 58 -12.01 3.63 -7.39
C THR A 58 -10.74 4.34 -6.92
N MET A 59 -10.35 5.39 -7.64
CA MET A 59 -9.24 6.26 -7.23
C MET A 59 -9.79 7.62 -6.85
N LEU A 60 -9.28 8.19 -5.76
CA LEU A 60 -9.59 9.57 -5.40
C LEU A 60 -9.00 10.51 -6.45
N GLU A 61 -9.82 11.39 -7.00
CA GLU A 61 -9.35 12.47 -7.86
C GLU A 61 -8.75 13.58 -7.01
N THR A 62 -7.56 14.06 -7.37
CA THR A 62 -6.80 15.05 -6.61
C THR A 62 -6.53 16.35 -7.38
N GLY A 63 -7.00 16.43 -8.63
CA GLY A 63 -6.96 17.61 -9.45
C GLY A 63 -7.79 18.75 -8.88
N PHE A 64 -7.23 19.95 -8.90
CA PHE A 64 -7.96 21.15 -8.48
C PHE A 64 -9.10 21.46 -9.46
N GLY A 65 -10.31 21.60 -8.92
CA GLY A 65 -11.50 21.91 -9.73
C GLY A 65 -12.02 20.73 -10.55
N ALA A 66 -11.66 19.49 -10.19
CA ALA A 66 -12.22 18.31 -10.83
C ALA A 66 -13.75 18.27 -10.69
N ASP A 67 -14.43 17.87 -11.77
CA ASP A 67 -15.90 17.78 -11.81
C ASP A 67 -16.46 16.63 -10.94
N LYS A 68 -15.60 15.71 -10.51
CA LYS A 68 -15.95 14.52 -9.73
C LYS A 68 -14.85 14.14 -8.75
N ASP A 69 -15.25 13.50 -7.66
CA ASP A 69 -14.33 13.13 -6.57
C ASP A 69 -13.55 11.84 -6.83
N SER A 70 -13.95 11.04 -7.83
CA SER A 70 -13.30 9.75 -8.10
C SER A 70 -13.21 9.36 -9.58
N LEU A 71 -12.22 8.53 -9.87
CA LEU A 71 -11.96 7.92 -11.16
C LEU A 71 -12.22 6.41 -11.14
N THR A 72 -12.84 5.92 -12.20
CA THR A 72 -12.93 4.49 -12.53
C THR A 72 -11.62 4.00 -13.16
N LEU A 73 -11.47 2.68 -13.30
CA LEU A 73 -10.27 2.08 -13.90
C LEU A 73 -10.09 2.51 -15.37
N ASP A 74 -11.18 2.53 -16.15
CA ASP A 74 -11.13 2.93 -17.57
C ASP A 74 -10.68 4.37 -17.75
N GLU A 75 -11.09 5.26 -16.84
CA GLU A 75 -10.69 6.68 -16.86
C GLU A 75 -9.22 6.85 -16.47
N MET A 76 -8.73 6.09 -15.47
CA MET A 76 -7.30 6.06 -15.12
C MET A 76 -6.46 5.55 -16.30
N MET A 77 -6.89 4.48 -16.97
CA MET A 77 -6.21 3.95 -18.16
C MET A 77 -6.12 4.97 -19.31
N ALA A 78 -7.18 5.77 -19.50
CA ALA A 78 -7.18 6.83 -20.50
C ALA A 78 -6.21 7.96 -20.11
N TYR A 79 -6.21 8.35 -18.83
CA TYR A 79 -5.32 9.36 -18.28
C TYR A 79 -3.84 8.96 -18.38
N ASP A 80 -3.51 7.70 -18.05
CA ASP A 80 -2.14 7.16 -18.14
C ASP A 80 -1.62 7.24 -19.57
N LYS A 81 -2.42 6.82 -20.56
CA LYS A 81 -2.05 6.92 -21.99
C LYS A 81 -1.79 8.35 -22.44
N GLN A 82 -2.63 9.29 -22.04
CA GLN A 82 -2.44 10.71 -22.36
C GLN A 82 -1.16 11.25 -21.69
N THR A 83 -0.93 10.86 -20.44
CA THR A 83 0.21 11.28 -19.64
C THR A 83 1.52 10.79 -20.24
N TRP A 84 1.62 9.51 -20.60
CA TRP A 84 2.80 8.92 -21.27
C TRP A 84 3.03 9.50 -22.67
N ALA A 85 1.98 9.85 -23.41
CA ALA A 85 2.15 10.54 -24.69
C ALA A 85 2.74 11.97 -24.57
N THR A 86 2.63 12.58 -23.38
CA THR A 86 3.03 13.97 -23.14
C THR A 86 4.36 14.07 -22.41
N PHE A 87 4.65 13.13 -21.51
CA PHE A 87 5.78 13.21 -20.60
C PHE A 87 6.52 11.86 -20.49
N ASN A 88 7.84 11.94 -20.33
CA ASN A 88 8.68 10.84 -19.89
C ASN A 88 8.88 10.92 -18.38
N PHE A 89 8.84 9.77 -17.71
CA PHE A 89 8.97 9.68 -16.26
C PHE A 89 10.16 8.82 -15.87
N LYS A 90 10.90 9.25 -14.85
CA LYS A 90 11.98 8.48 -14.26
C LYS A 90 11.97 8.60 -12.75
N LEU A 91 11.80 7.46 -12.08
CA LEU A 91 11.91 7.32 -10.65
C LEU A 91 13.38 7.52 -10.24
N LEU A 92 13.64 8.54 -9.43
CA LEU A 92 14.98 8.89 -8.96
C LEU A 92 15.40 8.09 -7.73
N SER A 93 14.43 7.53 -7.00
CA SER A 93 14.63 6.75 -5.78
C SER A 93 14.25 5.29 -6.04
N SER A 94 15.24 4.44 -6.28
CA SER A 94 15.03 3.01 -6.56
C SER A 94 15.86 2.12 -5.61
N PRO A 95 15.21 1.29 -4.76
CA PRO A 95 13.77 1.18 -4.58
C PRO A 95 13.18 2.40 -3.86
N PRO A 96 11.91 2.74 -4.10
CA PRO A 96 11.23 3.82 -3.38
C PRO A 96 10.99 3.42 -1.91
N VAL A 97 10.69 4.41 -1.06
CA VAL A 97 10.40 4.15 0.35
C VAL A 97 8.93 3.75 0.50
N LEU A 98 8.70 2.55 1.05
CA LEU A 98 7.38 2.02 1.37
C LEU A 98 7.21 1.95 2.88
N LEU A 99 6.15 2.55 3.39
CA LEU A 99 5.80 2.51 4.82
C LEU A 99 4.41 1.88 5.02
N PRO A 100 4.18 1.19 6.15
CA PRO A 100 2.85 0.67 6.45
C PRO A 100 1.86 1.82 6.63
N GLY A 101 0.68 1.66 6.04
CA GLY A 101 -0.44 2.54 6.30
C GLY A 101 -1.14 2.19 7.61
N VAL A 102 -2.10 3.04 7.96
CA VAL A 102 -2.88 2.95 9.20
C VAL A 102 -4.33 3.19 8.88
N ASN A 103 -5.20 2.39 9.49
CA ASN A 103 -6.62 2.61 9.41
C ASN A 103 -6.98 3.90 10.19
N PRO A 104 -7.73 4.82 9.57
CA PRO A 104 -8.01 6.12 10.19
C PRO A 104 -8.92 6.02 11.42
N ASP A 105 -9.73 4.98 11.56
CA ASP A 105 -10.64 4.82 12.69
C ASP A 105 -9.96 4.11 13.86
N THR A 106 -9.29 2.99 13.59
CA THR A 106 -8.67 2.16 14.63
C THR A 106 -7.27 2.64 15.03
N LYS A 107 -6.63 3.46 14.19
CA LYS A 107 -5.23 3.92 14.35
C LYS A 107 -4.18 2.80 14.34
N LEU A 108 -4.57 1.59 13.94
CA LEU A 108 -3.68 0.44 13.82
C LEU A 108 -3.22 0.26 12.37
N ALA A 109 -2.08 -0.42 12.18
CA ALA A 109 -1.63 -0.81 10.85
C ALA A 109 -2.67 -1.73 10.19
N ASP A 110 -2.96 -1.49 8.91
CA ASP A 110 -4.03 -2.18 8.17
C ASP A 110 -3.53 -2.95 6.94
N GLY A 111 -2.22 -2.98 6.73
CA GLY A 111 -1.61 -3.63 5.58
C GLY A 111 -1.63 -2.81 4.29
N SER A 112 -2.19 -1.59 4.28
CA SER A 112 -2.04 -0.66 3.16
C SER A 112 -0.60 -0.15 3.07
N VAL A 113 -0.24 0.39 1.90
CA VAL A 113 1.12 0.83 1.59
C VAL A 113 1.13 2.32 1.32
N ARG A 114 1.99 3.06 2.02
CA ARG A 114 2.30 4.47 1.72
C ARG A 114 3.57 4.52 0.89
N LEU A 115 3.47 5.06 -0.32
CA LEU A 115 4.59 5.27 -1.23
C LEU A 115 5.17 6.67 -1.04
N TYR A 116 6.47 6.75 -0.82
CA TYR A 116 7.25 7.99 -0.89
C TYR A 116 8.30 7.83 -1.98
N SER A 117 8.18 8.66 -3.02
CA SER A 117 9.04 8.59 -4.20
C SER A 117 9.30 9.97 -4.76
N THR A 118 10.43 10.10 -5.46
CA THR A 118 10.80 11.31 -6.21
C THR A 118 10.92 10.93 -7.67
N TRP A 119 10.27 11.71 -8.54
CA TRP A 119 10.24 11.49 -9.98
C TRP A 119 10.86 12.68 -10.71
N GLU A 120 11.64 12.38 -11.74
CA GLU A 120 11.98 13.29 -12.81
C GLU A 120 10.92 13.18 -13.90
N VAL A 121 10.36 14.32 -14.30
CA VAL A 121 9.33 14.45 -15.34
C VAL A 121 9.90 15.31 -16.45
N MET A 122 9.92 14.78 -17.67
CA MET A 122 10.50 15.42 -18.85
C MET A 122 9.48 15.51 -19.96
N VAL A 123 9.56 16.55 -20.79
CA VAL A 123 8.85 16.58 -22.07
C VAL A 123 9.77 15.93 -23.13
N PRO A 124 9.25 15.12 -24.07
CA PRO A 124 10.03 14.62 -25.19
C PRO A 124 10.73 15.75 -25.94
N ALA A 125 11.96 15.51 -26.42
CA ALA A 125 12.65 16.47 -27.28
C ALA A 125 11.86 16.63 -28.59
N THR A 126 11.46 17.87 -28.89
CA THR A 126 10.80 18.27 -30.14
C THR A 126 11.77 18.35 -31.30
#